data_AF-A0A946UUG1-F1
#
_entry.id   AF-A0A946UUG1-F1
#
_cell.length_a   1.000
_cell.length_b   1.000
_cell.length_c   1.000
_cell.angle_alpha   90.00
_cell.angle_beta   90.00
_cell.angle_gamma   90.00
#
_symmetry.space_group_name_H-M   'P 1'
#
loop_
_entity.id
_entity.type
_entity.pdbx_description
1 polymer ?
#
loop_
_entity_poly.entity_id
_entity_poly.type
_entity_poly.pdbx_seq_one_letter_code
_entity_poly.pdbx_strand_id
1 'polypeptide(L)'
;MAYWLMKSEPDAYSIDDLERDGREMWDGIRNYQARNMMRDDMRPGDGVLFYHSSCKIPAVVGIARVASEAYADPTQFDETSKYYDPKSDPADPRWCLVDIEFVR
;
A
#
# COMPACT_ATOMS: atom_id res chain seq x y z
N MET A 1 6.43 8.47 15.38
CA MET A 1 5.57 8.90 14.26
C MET A 1 6.47 9.29 13.12
N ALA A 2 6.69 8.34 12.22
CA ALA A 2 7.43 8.53 10.98
C ALA A 2 6.48 9.05 9.90
N TYR A 3 7.06 9.43 8.76
CA TYR A 3 6.33 9.81 7.56
C TYR A 3 6.82 9.00 6.37
N TRP A 4 5.87 8.57 5.54
CA TRP A 4 6.10 7.72 4.38
C TRP A 4 5.54 8.40 3.13
N LEU A 5 6.10 8.08 1.96
CA LEU A 5 5.55 8.49 0.68
C LEU A 5 5.13 7.24 -0.08
N MET A 6 3.83 7.11 -0.34
CA MET A 6 3.23 5.95 -0.98
C MET A 6 2.65 6.38 -2.32
N LYS A 7 2.98 5.63 -3.36
CA LYS A 7 2.68 6.00 -4.75
C LYS A 7 1.52 5.16 -5.26
N SER A 8 0.57 5.81 -5.93
CA SER A 8 -0.48 5.14 -6.68
C SER A 8 -0.72 5.87 -7.99
N GLU A 9 -1.10 5.12 -9.03
CA GLU A 9 -1.56 5.71 -10.28
C GLU A 9 -3.02 6.11 -10.11
N PRO A 10 -3.42 7.36 -10.40
CA PRO A 10 -4.78 7.83 -10.12
C PRO A 10 -5.87 7.09 -10.90
N ASP A 11 -5.54 6.51 -12.06
CA ASP A 11 -6.47 5.70 -12.85
C ASP A 11 -6.68 4.29 -12.27
N ALA A 12 -5.79 3.85 -11.37
CA ALA A 12 -5.88 2.57 -10.69
C ALA A 12 -6.50 2.72 -9.29
N TYR A 13 -5.97 3.65 -8.49
CA TYR A 13 -6.52 3.99 -7.17
C TYR A 13 -6.09 5.40 -6.75
N SER A 14 -7.04 6.33 -6.70
CA SER A 14 -6.78 7.74 -6.38
C SER A 14 -6.92 8.05 -4.89
N ILE A 15 -6.63 9.29 -4.50
CA ILE A 15 -6.88 9.74 -3.13
C ILE A 15 -8.39 9.91 -2.87
N ASP A 16 -9.16 10.26 -3.89
CA ASP A 16 -10.61 10.39 -3.81
C ASP A 16 -11.27 9.01 -3.62
N ASP A 17 -10.68 7.96 -4.20
CA ASP A 17 -11.08 6.58 -3.92
C ASP A 17 -10.83 6.23 -2.45
N LEU A 18 -9.65 6.57 -1.92
CA LEU A 18 -9.34 6.36 -0.50
C LEU A 18 -10.25 7.17 0.42
N GLU A 19 -10.59 8.41 0.07
CA GLU A 19 -11.56 9.22 0.83
C GLU A 19 -12.94 8.55 0.86
N ARG A 20 -13.41 8.04 -0.30
CA ARG A 20 -14.68 7.32 -0.41
C ARG A 20 -14.68 6.02 0.40
N ASP A 21 -13.62 5.24 0.30
CA ASP A 21 -13.52 3.90 0.90
C ASP A 21 -13.16 3.99 2.39
N GLY A 22 -12.55 5.11 2.80
CA GLY A 22 -12.10 5.42 4.16
C GLY A 22 -10.80 4.69 4.51
N ARG A 23 -10.71 3.39 4.23
CA ARG A 23 -9.56 2.52 4.50
C ARG A 23 -9.36 1.52 3.36
N GLU A 24 -8.11 1.27 3.01
CA GLU A 24 -7.75 0.34 1.93
C GLU A 24 -6.52 -0.51 2.29
N MET A 25 -6.48 -1.74 1.77
CA MET A 25 -5.29 -2.58 1.86
C MET A 25 -4.27 -2.12 0.81
N TRP A 26 -3.07 -1.73 1.23
CA TRP A 26 -2.07 -1.20 0.30
C TRP A 26 -1.30 -2.30 -0.44
N ASP A 27 -2.02 -3.02 -1.29
CA ASP A 27 -1.56 -4.23 -1.97
C ASP A 27 -0.55 -4.00 -3.10
N GLY A 28 -0.16 -5.09 -3.77
CA GLY A 28 0.55 -5.02 -5.04
C GLY A 28 2.02 -4.62 -4.93
N ILE A 29 2.55 -4.45 -3.71
CA ILE A 29 3.97 -4.17 -3.51
C ILE A 29 4.80 -5.42 -3.81
N ARG A 30 5.56 -5.36 -4.90
CA ARG A 30 6.48 -6.42 -5.37
C ARG A 30 7.95 -5.99 -5.39
N ASN A 31 8.29 -5.00 -4.56
CA ASN A 31 9.66 -4.52 -4.36
C ASN A 31 10.14 -4.90 -2.95
N TYR A 32 11.29 -5.59 -2.86
CA TYR A 32 11.83 -6.09 -1.59
C TYR A 32 12.16 -4.97 -0.59
N GLN A 33 12.67 -3.83 -1.03
CA GLN A 33 13.01 -2.73 -0.14
C GLN A 33 11.75 -2.08 0.43
N ALA A 34 10.75 -1.78 -0.42
CA ALA A 34 9.48 -1.22 0.02
C ALA A 34 8.74 -2.18 0.97
N ARG A 35 8.73 -3.48 0.65
CA ARG A 35 8.22 -4.53 1.53
C ARG A 35 8.91 -4.50 2.90
N ASN A 36 10.24 -4.46 2.93
CA ASN A 36 10.98 -4.44 4.19
C ASN A 36 10.67 -3.18 5.00
N MET A 37 10.58 -2.01 4.37
CA MET A 37 10.18 -0.77 5.05
C MET A 37 8.78 -0.89 5.69
N MET A 38 7.80 -1.43 4.97
CA MET A 38 6.47 -1.69 5.53
C MET A 38 6.51 -2.66 6.71
N ARG A 39 7.21 -3.79 6.57
CA ARG A 39 7.27 -4.83 7.60
C ARG A 39 8.03 -4.38 8.85
N ASP A 40 9.18 -3.76 8.65
CA ASP A 40 10.17 -3.56 9.71
C ASP A 40 9.96 -2.21 10.41
N ASP A 41 9.53 -1.18 9.68
CA ASP A 41 9.59 0.21 10.15
C ASP A 41 8.23 0.92 10.25
N MET A 42 7.27 0.62 9.36
CA MET A 42 5.94 1.25 9.43
C MET A 42 5.18 0.80 10.67
N ARG A 43 4.50 1.75 11.34
CA ARG A 43 3.64 1.46 12.49
C ARG A 43 2.28 2.15 12.34
N PRO A 44 1.20 1.57 12.90
CA PRO A 44 -0.09 2.23 12.99
C PRO A 44 0.01 3.66 13.54
N GLY A 45 -0.62 4.60 12.85
CA GLY A 45 -0.59 6.03 13.17
C GLY A 45 0.52 6.82 12.47
N ASP A 46 1.51 6.17 11.83
CA ASP A 46 2.47 6.89 10.99
C ASP A 46 1.79 7.60 9.83
N GLY A 47 2.32 8.76 9.45
CA GLY A 47 1.74 9.58 8.38
C GLY A 47 2.15 9.10 6.98
N VAL A 48 1.24 9.21 6.02
CA VAL A 48 1.46 8.85 4.62
C VAL A 48 1.17 10.06 3.73
N LEU A 49 2.15 10.45 2.92
CA LEU A 49 1.97 11.35 1.79
C LEU A 49 1.52 10.52 0.59
N PHE A 50 0.26 10.70 0.17
CA PHE A 50 -0.31 9.99 -0.96
C PHE A 50 0.13 10.68 -2.26
N TYR A 51 0.93 9.98 -3.06
CA TYR A 51 1.56 10.52 -4.26
C TYR A 51 0.93 9.91 -5.51
N HIS A 52 0.34 10.74 -6.36
CA HIS A 52 -0.08 10.33 -7.70
C HIS A 52 1.15 10.20 -8.62
N SER A 53 1.39 8.99 -9.11
CA SER A 53 2.44 8.66 -10.06
C SER A 53 1.89 8.31 -11.45
N SER A 54 2.79 8.24 -12.44
CA SER A 54 2.47 7.81 -13.82
C SER A 54 1.30 8.57 -14.49
N CYS A 55 1.02 9.79 -14.06
CA CYS A 55 -0.08 10.62 -14.58
C CYS A 55 0.45 11.95 -15.13
N LYS A 56 -0.45 12.74 -15.73
CA LYS A 56 -0.11 14.02 -16.37
C LYS A 56 0.48 15.05 -15.38
N ILE A 57 0.03 15.05 -14.13
CA ILE A 57 0.48 15.97 -13.07
C ILE A 57 0.85 15.15 -11.84
N PRO A 58 2.08 14.63 -11.75
CA PRO A 58 2.50 13.85 -10.60
C PRO A 58 2.77 14.75 -9.40
N ALA A 59 2.15 14.45 -8.26
CA ALA A 59 2.23 15.27 -7.05
C ALA A 59 1.81 14.48 -5.81
N VAL A 60 2.16 15.01 -4.63
CA VAL A 60 1.46 14.64 -3.39
C VAL A 60 0.10 15.31 -3.42
N VAL A 61 -0.96 14.52 -3.33
CA VAL A 61 -2.34 14.98 -3.50
C VAL A 61 -3.17 14.91 -2.22
N GLY A 62 -2.66 14.27 -1.17
CA GLY A 62 -3.35 14.17 0.11
C GLY A 62 -2.52 13.45 1.17
N ILE A 63 -3.13 13.30 2.33
CA ILE A 63 -2.55 12.67 3.51
C ILE A 63 -3.42 11.48 3.91
N ALA A 64 -2.75 10.38 4.21
CA ALA A 64 -3.31 9.19 4.84
C ALA A 64 -2.51 8.85 6.11
N ARG A 65 -2.92 7.80 6.80
CA ARG A 65 -2.17 7.20 7.91
C ARG A 65 -2.10 5.69 7.79
N VAL A 66 -1.03 5.09 8.31
CA VAL A 66 -0.96 3.63 8.46
C VAL A 66 -2.00 3.19 9.50
N ALA A 67 -2.82 2.20 9.14
CA ALA A 67 -3.99 1.77 9.91
C ALA A 67 -3.89 0.32 10.43
N SER A 68 -2.81 -0.40 10.11
CA SER A 68 -2.50 -1.73 10.67
C SER A 68 -0.99 -2.00 10.72
N GLU A 69 -0.62 -3.02 11.50
CA GLU A 69 0.70 -3.66 11.38
C GLU A 69 0.80 -4.39 10.04
N ALA A 70 2.01 -4.62 9.54
CA ALA A 70 2.18 -5.34 8.29
C ALA A 70 1.67 -6.79 8.37
N TYR A 71 0.97 -7.23 7.34
CA TYR A 71 0.46 -8.59 7.21
C TYR A 71 0.56 -9.11 5.78
N ALA A 72 0.34 -10.41 5.57
CA ALA A 72 0.48 -11.05 4.27
C ALA A 72 -0.47 -10.43 3.24
N ASP A 73 0.07 -10.06 2.08
CA ASP A 73 -0.73 -9.56 0.96
C ASP A 73 -1.57 -10.71 0.37
N PRO A 74 -2.92 -10.72 0.50
CA PRO A 74 -3.73 -11.84 0.03
C PRO A 74 -3.70 -11.98 -1.50
N THR A 75 -3.42 -10.91 -2.24
CA THR A 75 -3.39 -10.90 -3.71
C THR A 75 -2.26 -11.77 -4.29
N GLN A 76 -1.23 -12.07 -3.49
CA GLN A 76 -0.13 -12.93 -3.93
C GLN A 76 -0.54 -14.41 -4.10
N PHE A 77 -1.67 -14.82 -3.52
CA PHE A 77 -2.18 -16.21 -3.58
C PHE A 77 -3.35 -16.40 -4.55
N ASP A 78 -3.90 -15.32 -5.09
CA ASP A 78 -5.03 -15.36 -6.03
C ASP A 78 -4.52 -15.44 -7.46
N GLU A 79 -4.72 -16.58 -8.14
CA GLU A 79 -4.30 -16.82 -9.53
C GLU A 79 -4.91 -15.83 -10.55
N THR A 80 -6.03 -15.19 -10.20
CA THR A 80 -6.69 -14.19 -11.05
C THR A 80 -6.15 -12.78 -10.83
N SER A 81 -5.41 -12.57 -9.75
CA SER A 81 -4.81 -11.28 -9.43
C SER A 81 -3.65 -10.95 -10.35
N LYS A 82 -3.53 -9.67 -10.75
CA LYS A 82 -2.34 -9.12 -11.41
C LYS A 82 -1.06 -9.32 -10.59
N TYR A 83 -1.20 -9.48 -9.28
CA TYR A 83 -0.09 -9.56 -8.34
C TYR A 83 0.17 -10.98 -7.79
N TYR A 84 -0.44 -11.99 -8.42
CA TYR A 84 -0.19 -13.41 -8.12
C TYR A 84 1.31 -13.73 -8.14
N ASP A 85 1.79 -14.46 -7.13
CA ASP A 85 3.15 -14.97 -7.07
C ASP A 85 3.10 -16.50 -6.83
N PRO A 86 3.22 -17.33 -7.88
CA PRO A 86 3.14 -18.79 -7.75
C PRO A 86 4.28 -19.39 -6.91
N LYS A 87 5.28 -18.59 -6.53
CA LYS A 87 6.39 -19.01 -5.68
C LYS A 87 6.25 -18.51 -4.25
N SER A 88 5.17 -17.83 -3.90
CA SER A 88 4.91 -17.42 -2.51
C SER A 88 4.29 -18.59 -1.76
N ASP A 89 4.86 -18.92 -0.60
CA ASP A 89 4.37 -19.98 0.27
C ASP A 89 3.33 -19.39 1.23
N PRO A 90 2.09 -19.90 1.30
CA PRO A 90 1.12 -19.47 2.29
C PRO A 90 1.60 -19.59 3.76
N ALA A 91 2.55 -20.48 4.05
CA ALA A 91 3.14 -20.63 5.37
C ALA A 91 4.28 -19.64 5.65
N ASP A 92 4.91 -19.09 4.61
CA ASP A 92 5.93 -18.03 4.70
C ASP A 92 5.74 -17.00 3.56
N PRO A 93 4.73 -16.12 3.69
CA PRO A 93 4.33 -15.21 2.61
C PRO A 93 5.45 -14.25 2.22
N ARG A 94 5.81 -14.24 0.93
CA ARG A 94 6.88 -13.38 0.42
C ARG A 94 6.55 -11.90 0.53
N TRP A 95 5.29 -11.53 0.29
CA TRP A 95 4.81 -10.16 0.20
C TRP A 95 3.91 -9.80 1.38
N CYS A 96 4.06 -8.58 1.86
CA CYS A 96 3.24 -8.02 2.91
C CYS A 96 2.79 -6.62 2.52
N LEU A 97 1.70 -6.20 3.15
CA LEU A 97 1.12 -4.87 3.02
C LEU A 97 0.71 -4.34 4.39
N VAL A 98 0.34 -3.07 4.43
CA VAL A 98 -0.36 -2.45 5.55
C VAL A 98 -1.68 -1.89 5.04
N ASP A 99 -2.63 -1.68 5.93
CA ASP A 99 -3.79 -0.84 5.61
C ASP A 99 -3.40 0.62 5.74
N ILE A 100 -4.00 1.47 4.91
CA ILE A 100 -3.97 2.91 5.10
C ILE A 100 -5.39 3.47 5.21
N GLU A 101 -5.53 4.59 5.89
CA GLU A 101 -6.80 5.28 6.09
C GLU A 101 -6.67 6.75 5.68
N PHE A 102 -7.70 7.29 5.02
CA PHE A 102 -7.75 8.69 4.61
C PHE A 102 -7.67 9.65 5.81
N VAL A 103 -7.02 10.79 5.62
CA VAL A 103 -6.99 11.87 6.62
C VAL A 103 -7.52 13.18 6.06
N ARG A 104 -6.92 13.71 4.97
CA ARG A 104 -7.31 14.98 4.31
C ARG A 104 -6.53 15.27 3.03
#